data_AF-A0A259MLT8-F1
#
_entry.id   AF-A0A259MLT8-F1
#
_cell.length_a   1.000
_cell.length_b   1.000
_cell.length_c   1.000
_cell.angle_alpha   90.00
_cell.angle_beta   90.00
_cell.angle_gamma   90.00
#
_symmetry.space_group_name_H-M   'P 1'
#
loop_
_entity.id
_entity.type
_entity.pdbx_description
1 polymer ?
#
loop_
_entity_poly.entity_id
_entity_poly.type
_entity_poly.pdbx_seq_one_letter_code
_entity_poly.pdbx_strand_id
1 'polypeptide(L)'
;MKTLLTALFVLLVSPLAAPSMAQSFEEQMRQAAGAYERKDMATAVRIWKVWAAKGDAEAQTLLGAMYWSGDGVPRNLHEAARLYLAAAKQGYARAQNNIGFMLGFGEGIPPRDDVEAYKWIKLSIGRYTAKNQDRLDQARKDLATLSARMTPAQITEAERRVRAWKPVPQMR
;
A
#
# COMPACT_ATOMS: atom_id res chain seq x y z
N MET A 1 16.94 -56.79 -47.38
CA MET A 1 15.88 -56.65 -46.36
C MET A 1 16.46 -55.81 -45.21
N LYS A 2 16.10 -54.52 -45.15
CA LYS A 2 15.07 -53.94 -44.25
C LYS A 2 15.57 -53.85 -42.79
N THR A 3 16.07 -52.68 -42.40
CA THR A 3 15.45 -51.69 -41.46
C THR A 3 15.67 -52.07 -39.99
N LEU A 4 16.07 -51.19 -39.06
CA LEU A 4 15.39 -49.98 -38.61
C LEU A 4 16.34 -49.05 -37.84
N LEU A 5 16.03 -47.76 -37.95
CA LEU A 5 16.49 -46.66 -37.10
C LEU A 5 16.23 -46.93 -35.61
N THR A 6 17.09 -46.39 -34.75
CA THR A 6 16.63 -45.93 -33.44
C THR A 6 17.29 -44.60 -33.15
N ALA A 7 16.53 -43.54 -33.44
CA ALA A 7 16.90 -42.17 -33.15
C ALA A 7 16.59 -41.85 -31.68
N LEU A 8 17.48 -41.01 -31.15
CA LEU A 8 17.59 -40.41 -29.84
C LEU A 8 16.27 -39.79 -29.32
N PHE A 9 15.91 -40.06 -28.06
CA PHE A 9 15.00 -39.20 -27.28
C PHE A 9 15.61 -39.01 -25.88
N VAL A 10 16.54 -38.06 -25.76
CA VAL A 10 16.96 -37.56 -24.45
C VAL A 10 15.82 -36.67 -23.95
N LEU A 11 14.99 -37.23 -23.07
CA LEU A 11 14.08 -36.45 -22.24
C LEU A 11 14.94 -35.57 -21.32
N LEU A 12 15.17 -34.33 -21.75
CA LEU A 12 15.60 -33.25 -20.87
C LEU A 12 14.46 -33.00 -19.88
N VAL A 13 14.46 -33.73 -18.77
CA VAL A 13 13.71 -33.37 -17.59
C VAL A 13 14.41 -32.12 -17.04
N SER A 14 13.95 -30.95 -17.47
CA SER A 14 14.41 -29.68 -16.90
C SER A 14 14.21 -29.73 -15.38
N PRO A 15 15.25 -29.42 -14.57
CA PRO A 15 15.06 -29.34 -13.14
C PRO A 15 14.05 -28.22 -12.87
N LEU A 16 13.00 -28.53 -12.11
CA LEU A 16 12.08 -27.53 -11.58
C LEU A 16 12.93 -26.51 -10.80
N ALA A 17 13.26 -25.38 -11.42
CA ALA A 17 13.91 -24.29 -10.71
C ALA A 17 12.93 -23.81 -9.64
N ALA A 18 13.35 -23.80 -8.37
CA ALA A 18 12.54 -23.27 -7.30
C ALA A 18 12.12 -21.83 -7.67
N PRO A 19 10.83 -21.46 -7.52
CA PRO A 19 10.37 -20.13 -7.90
C PRO A 19 11.19 -19.08 -7.16
N SER A 20 11.59 -18.03 -7.88
CA SER A 20 12.32 -16.91 -7.29
C SER A 20 11.51 -16.29 -6.15
N MET A 21 12.19 -15.63 -5.20
CA MET A 21 11.54 -14.92 -4.11
C MET A 21 10.49 -13.91 -4.62
N ALA A 22 10.75 -13.24 -5.75
CA ALA A 22 9.79 -12.34 -6.39
C ALA A 22 8.54 -13.06 -6.91
N GLN A 23 8.70 -14.23 -7.54
CA GLN A 23 7.57 -15.05 -7.98
C GLN A 23 6.73 -15.51 -6.79
N SER A 24 7.38 -15.90 -5.68
CA SER A 24 6.66 -16.28 -4.45
C SER A 24 5.94 -15.10 -3.77
N PHE A 25 6.48 -13.87 -3.90
CA PHE A 25 5.85 -12.65 -3.40
C PHE A 25 4.55 -12.35 -4.16
N GLU A 26 4.65 -12.25 -5.49
CA GLU A 26 3.49 -11.91 -6.34
C GLU A 26 2.37 -12.94 -6.19
N GLU A 27 2.73 -14.23 -6.13
CA GLU A 27 1.78 -15.31 -5.90
C GLU A 27 1.07 -15.16 -4.55
N GLN A 28 1.82 -14.91 -3.47
CA GLN A 28 1.24 -14.73 -2.14
C GLN A 28 0.38 -13.46 -2.05
N MET A 29 0.80 -12.34 -2.64
CA MET A 29 0.01 -11.11 -2.65
C MET A 29 -1.29 -11.29 -3.45
N ARG A 30 -1.23 -12.00 -4.59
CA ARG A 30 -2.42 -12.37 -5.36
C ARG A 30 -3.32 -13.32 -4.58
N GLN A 31 -2.76 -14.29 -3.87
CA GLN A 31 -3.51 -15.20 -3.00
C GLN A 31 -4.25 -14.43 -1.90
N ALA A 32 -3.58 -13.46 -1.26
CA ALA A 32 -4.17 -12.62 -0.23
C ALA A 32 -5.31 -11.75 -0.78
N ALA A 33 -5.12 -11.13 -1.95
CA ALA A 33 -6.16 -10.35 -2.62
C ALA A 33 -7.38 -11.21 -2.97
N GLY A 34 -7.17 -12.38 -3.55
CA GLY A 34 -8.27 -13.31 -3.85
C GLY A 34 -8.97 -13.85 -2.59
N ALA A 35 -8.23 -14.06 -1.50
CA ALA A 35 -8.82 -14.45 -0.21
C ALA A 35 -9.72 -13.32 0.35
N TYR A 36 -9.26 -12.07 0.29
CA TYR A 36 -10.05 -10.91 0.69
C TYR A 36 -11.34 -10.78 -0.13
N GLU A 37 -11.27 -10.93 -1.46
CA GLU A 37 -12.45 -10.90 -2.34
C GLU A 37 -13.47 -12.00 -1.99
N ARG A 38 -13.00 -13.18 -1.60
CA ARG A 38 -13.84 -14.30 -1.15
C ARG A 38 -14.30 -14.20 0.31
N LYS A 39 -14.02 -13.08 0.99
CA LYS A 39 -14.29 -12.85 2.41
C LYS A 39 -13.53 -13.76 3.38
N ASP A 40 -12.47 -14.43 2.92
CA ASP A 40 -11.51 -15.13 3.78
C ASP A 40 -10.47 -14.15 4.33
N MET A 41 -10.93 -13.37 5.32
CA MET A 41 -10.11 -12.33 5.95
C MET A 41 -8.94 -12.92 6.73
N ALA A 42 -9.08 -14.12 7.29
CA ALA A 42 -8.04 -14.79 8.05
C ALA A 42 -6.81 -15.09 7.16
N THR A 43 -7.03 -15.64 5.97
CA THR A 43 -5.95 -15.89 5.01
C THR A 43 -5.32 -14.59 4.51
N ALA A 44 -6.12 -13.59 4.15
CA ALA A 44 -5.62 -12.30 3.68
C ALA A 44 -4.73 -11.62 4.74
N VAL A 45 -5.23 -11.51 5.98
CA VAL A 45 -4.51 -10.93 7.12
C VAL A 45 -3.21 -11.70 7.39
N ARG A 46 -3.24 -13.03 7.39
CA ARG A 46 -2.05 -13.85 7.64
C ARG A 46 -0.94 -13.53 6.64
N ILE A 47 -1.27 -13.44 5.35
CA ILE A 47 -0.29 -13.17 4.30
C ILE A 47 0.19 -11.72 4.35
N TRP A 48 -0.72 -10.75 4.43
CA TRP A 48 -0.34 -9.34 4.50
C TRP A 48 0.47 -9.00 5.76
N LYS A 49 0.23 -9.67 6.90
CA LYS A 49 1.10 -9.54 8.09
C LYS A 49 2.56 -9.90 7.80
N VAL A 50 2.80 -10.98 7.06
CA VAL A 50 4.16 -11.41 6.69
C VAL A 50 4.85 -10.37 5.83
N TRP A 51 4.18 -9.88 4.78
CA TRP A 51 4.78 -8.93 3.85
C TRP A 51 4.88 -7.51 4.40
N ALA A 52 3.91 -7.10 5.23
CA ALA A 52 3.98 -5.83 5.94
C ALA A 52 5.17 -5.78 6.91
N ALA A 53 5.46 -6.91 7.60
CA ALA A 53 6.62 -7.05 8.46
C ALA A 53 7.95 -7.01 7.70
N LYS A 54 7.97 -7.46 6.43
CA LYS A 54 9.11 -7.32 5.51
C LYS A 54 9.26 -5.93 4.90
N GLY A 55 8.36 -5.00 5.22
CA GLY A 55 8.44 -3.62 4.74
C GLY A 55 7.67 -3.35 3.45
N ASP A 56 6.93 -4.32 2.89
CA ASP A 56 6.19 -4.09 1.65
C ASP A 56 5.08 -3.03 1.85
N ALA A 57 5.14 -1.97 1.04
CA ALA A 57 4.25 -0.82 1.21
C ALA A 57 2.79 -1.15 0.88
N GLU A 58 2.56 -2.04 -0.09
CA GLU A 58 1.20 -2.46 -0.45
C GLU A 58 0.58 -3.30 0.66
N ALA A 59 1.29 -4.31 1.16
CA ALA A 59 0.87 -5.13 2.30
C ALA A 59 0.67 -4.31 3.57
N GLN A 60 1.55 -3.34 3.86
CA GLN A 60 1.37 -2.38 4.96
C GLN A 60 0.07 -1.59 4.78
N THR A 61 -0.22 -1.12 3.57
CA THR A 61 -1.45 -0.37 3.29
C THR A 61 -2.70 -1.25 3.43
N LEU A 62 -2.66 -2.47 2.91
CA LEU A 62 -3.80 -3.39 2.96
C LEU A 62 -4.06 -3.83 4.41
N LEU A 63 -3.02 -4.22 5.15
CA LEU A 63 -3.16 -4.56 6.57
C LEU A 63 -3.61 -3.35 7.41
N GLY A 64 -3.14 -2.14 7.09
CA GLY A 64 -3.61 -0.91 7.72
C GLY A 64 -5.11 -0.69 7.52
N ALA A 65 -5.63 -1.02 6.33
CA ALA A 65 -7.06 -0.97 6.05
C ALA A 65 -7.85 -1.99 6.89
N MET A 66 -7.32 -3.20 7.05
CA MET A 66 -7.94 -4.23 7.90
C MET A 66 -8.04 -3.79 9.36
N TYR A 67 -6.99 -3.16 9.90
CA TYR A 67 -7.04 -2.59 11.25
C TYR A 67 -7.97 -1.37 11.35
N TRP A 68 -8.10 -0.58 10.28
CA TRP A 68 -9.00 0.57 10.27
C TRP A 68 -10.47 0.15 10.29
N SER A 69 -10.86 -0.85 9.49
CA SER A 69 -12.24 -1.35 9.43
C SER A 69 -12.57 -2.36 10.52
N GLY A 70 -11.59 -3.12 11.01
CA GLY A 70 -11.81 -4.26 11.89
C GLY A 70 -12.12 -5.56 11.14
N ASP A 71 -11.79 -5.65 9.85
CA ASP A 71 -12.03 -6.85 9.04
C ASP A 71 -10.96 -7.90 9.33
N GLY A 72 -11.37 -9.06 9.87
CA GLY A 72 -10.45 -10.17 10.19
C GLY A 72 -9.42 -9.91 11.28
N VAL A 73 -9.37 -8.70 11.84
CA VAL A 73 -8.57 -8.29 13.00
C VAL A 73 -9.39 -7.34 13.87
N PRO A 74 -9.16 -7.30 15.20
CA PRO A 74 -9.76 -6.27 16.03
C PRO A 74 -9.41 -4.86 15.52
N ARG A 75 -10.41 -3.99 15.40
CA ARG A 75 -10.23 -2.62 14.94
C ARG A 75 -9.20 -1.90 15.82
N ASN A 76 -8.17 -1.32 15.19
CA ASN A 76 -7.09 -0.61 15.87
C ASN A 76 -6.56 0.54 15.00
N LEU A 77 -7.04 1.75 15.28
CA LEU A 77 -6.74 2.93 14.48
C LEU A 77 -5.27 3.40 14.65
N HIS A 78 -4.67 3.17 15.81
CA HIS A 78 -3.24 3.44 16.02
C HIS A 78 -2.37 2.55 15.14
N GLU A 79 -2.68 1.25 15.08
CA GLU A 79 -1.92 0.32 14.24
C GLU A 79 -2.15 0.58 12.75
N ALA A 80 -3.38 0.94 12.35
CA ALA A 80 -3.70 1.36 10.99
C ALA A 80 -2.81 2.53 10.54
N ALA A 81 -2.72 3.59 11.34
CA ALA A 81 -1.85 4.72 10.98
C ALA A 81 -0.36 4.42 11.07
N ARG A 82 0.08 3.56 11.99
CA ARG A 82 1.48 3.14 12.02
C ARG A 82 1.86 2.49 10.69
N LEU A 83 1.01 1.58 10.19
CA LEU A 83 1.20 0.89 8.91
C LEU A 83 1.07 1.85 7.71
N TYR A 84 0.05 2.70 7.69
CA TYR A 84 -0.10 3.70 6.62
C TYR A 84 1.08 4.66 6.59
N LEU A 85 1.57 5.14 7.74
CA LEU A 85 2.73 6.03 7.79
C LEU A 85 3.99 5.32 7.28
N ALA A 86 4.18 4.04 7.60
CA ALA A 86 5.29 3.24 7.08
C ALA A 86 5.26 3.14 5.55
N ALA A 87 4.10 2.84 4.96
CA ALA A 87 3.93 2.77 3.51
C ALA A 87 3.99 4.16 2.83
N ALA A 88 3.46 5.19 3.49
CA ALA A 88 3.47 6.57 3.01
C ALA A 88 4.88 7.12 2.88
N LYS A 89 5.76 6.79 3.85
CA LYS A 89 7.20 7.13 3.81
C LYS A 89 7.91 6.51 2.62
N GLN A 90 7.44 5.38 2.09
CA GLN A 90 7.99 4.76 0.88
C GLN A 90 7.42 5.35 -0.41
N GLY A 91 6.45 6.26 -0.32
CA GLY A 91 5.82 6.89 -1.48
C GLY A 91 4.59 6.17 -2.03
N TYR A 92 4.01 5.22 -1.29
CA TYR A 92 2.81 4.54 -1.71
C TYR A 92 1.59 5.46 -1.60
N ALA A 93 1.08 5.92 -2.75
CA ALA A 93 0.09 7.01 -2.85
C ALA A 93 -1.18 6.76 -2.02
N ARG A 94 -1.70 5.52 -2.04
CA ARG A 94 -2.88 5.15 -1.27
C ARG A 94 -2.64 5.29 0.25
N ALA A 95 -1.45 4.92 0.72
CA ALA A 95 -1.09 5.09 2.13
C ALA A 95 -0.93 6.56 2.51
N GLN A 96 -0.32 7.37 1.63
CA GLN A 96 -0.21 8.82 1.82
C GLN A 96 -1.59 9.46 1.95
N ASN A 97 -2.54 9.10 1.10
CA ASN A 97 -3.91 9.58 1.23
C ASN A 97 -4.55 9.15 2.56
N ASN A 98 -4.42 7.86 2.91
CA ASN A 98 -5.04 7.33 4.13
C ASN A 98 -4.49 7.96 5.41
N ILE A 99 -3.16 8.08 5.55
CA ILE A 99 -2.58 8.73 6.75
C ILE A 99 -2.91 10.22 6.77
N GLY A 100 -2.95 10.88 5.60
CA GLY A 100 -3.37 12.28 5.51
C GLY A 100 -4.80 12.48 5.96
N PHE A 101 -5.71 11.60 5.55
CA PHE A 101 -7.10 11.60 6.02
C PHE A 101 -7.19 11.41 7.56
N MET A 102 -6.50 10.42 8.11
CA MET A 102 -6.53 10.15 9.56
C MET A 102 -6.03 11.35 10.38
N LEU A 103 -4.94 11.99 9.94
CA LEU A 103 -4.37 13.16 10.62
C LEU A 103 -5.25 14.41 10.52
N GLY A 104 -5.88 14.64 9.36
CA GLY A 104 -6.69 15.83 9.13
C GLY A 104 -8.10 15.71 9.73
N PHE A 105 -8.73 14.54 9.64
CA PHE A 105 -10.13 14.39 10.08
C PHE A 105 -10.26 13.77 11.47
N GLY A 106 -9.15 13.35 12.08
CA GLY A 106 -9.06 12.95 13.49
C GLY A 106 -9.73 11.60 13.79
N GLU A 107 -9.87 10.73 12.80
CA GLU A 107 -10.43 9.40 13.05
C GLU A 107 -9.40 8.53 13.79
N GLY A 108 -9.59 8.39 15.10
CA GLY A 108 -8.84 7.43 15.92
C GLY A 108 -7.42 7.81 16.32
N ILE A 109 -6.97 9.03 16.00
CA ILE A 109 -5.63 9.53 16.37
C ILE A 109 -5.71 11.00 16.78
N PRO A 110 -5.55 11.28 18.08
CA PRO A 110 -5.37 12.64 18.58
C PRO A 110 -3.87 13.02 18.73
N PRO A 111 -3.52 14.31 18.58
CA PRO A 111 -4.32 15.43 18.05
C PRO A 111 -4.28 15.52 16.51
N ARG A 112 -5.25 16.23 15.92
CA ARG A 112 -5.26 16.56 14.49
C ARG A 112 -4.01 17.36 14.10
N ASP A 113 -3.46 17.08 12.92
CA ASP A 113 -2.34 17.84 12.33
C ASP A 113 -2.65 18.13 10.86
N ASP A 114 -3.26 19.30 10.62
CA ASP A 114 -3.70 19.71 9.29
C ASP A 114 -2.51 20.00 8.34
N VAL A 115 -1.37 20.44 8.86
CA VAL A 115 -0.16 20.70 8.04
C VAL A 115 0.42 19.39 7.53
N GLU A 116 0.54 18.40 8.41
CA GLU A 116 1.03 17.08 8.06
C GLU A 116 0.03 16.32 7.18
N ALA A 117 -1.28 16.44 7.46
CA ALA A 117 -2.34 15.90 6.63
C ALA A 117 -2.29 16.44 5.20
N TYR A 118 -2.16 17.77 5.05
CA TYR A 118 -2.08 18.44 3.75
C TYR A 118 -0.91 17.88 2.95
N LYS A 119 0.26 17.78 3.58
CA LYS A 119 1.46 17.25 2.94
C LYS A 119 1.22 15.86 2.36
N TRP A 120 0.66 14.94 3.14
CA TRP A 120 0.44 13.57 2.70
C TRP A 120 -0.63 13.46 1.61
N ILE A 121 -1.74 14.18 1.74
CA ILE A 121 -2.79 14.19 0.71
C ILE A 121 -2.24 14.78 -0.60
N LYS A 122 -1.50 15.90 -0.54
CA LYS A 122 -0.89 16.52 -1.73
C LYS A 122 0.09 15.59 -2.44
N LEU A 123 0.94 14.89 -1.69
CA LEU A 123 1.88 13.90 -2.24
C LEU A 123 1.15 12.74 -2.93
N SER A 124 0.01 12.29 -2.39
CA SER A 124 -0.79 11.22 -3.00
C SER A 124 -1.38 11.63 -4.35
N ILE A 125 -1.91 12.85 -4.45
CA ILE A 125 -2.52 13.41 -5.68
C ILE A 125 -1.52 13.40 -6.83
N GLY A 126 -0.27 13.80 -6.59
CA GLY A 126 0.78 13.82 -7.62
C GLY A 126 1.18 12.44 -8.15
N ARG A 127 0.70 11.36 -7.54
CA ARG A 127 1.02 9.96 -7.91
C ARG A 127 -0.17 9.19 -8.46
N TYR A 128 -1.38 9.73 -8.34
CA TYR A 128 -2.56 9.11 -8.93
C TYR A 128 -2.61 9.33 -10.44
N THR A 129 -3.20 8.36 -11.12
CA THR A 129 -3.45 8.34 -12.57
C THR A 129 -4.93 8.11 -12.82
N ALA A 130 -5.37 8.13 -14.08
CA ALA A 130 -6.77 7.87 -14.45
C ALA A 130 -7.30 6.52 -13.93
N LYS A 131 -6.43 5.53 -13.66
CA LYS A 131 -6.81 4.24 -13.05
C LYS A 131 -7.29 4.36 -11.59
N ASN A 132 -7.04 5.50 -10.95
CA ASN A 132 -7.40 5.78 -9.56
C ASN A 132 -8.30 7.02 -9.45
N GLN A 133 -9.14 7.28 -10.46
CA GLN A 133 -9.92 8.51 -10.57
C GLN A 133 -10.75 8.82 -9.31
N ASP A 134 -11.50 7.85 -8.80
CA ASP A 134 -12.32 8.04 -7.59
C ASP A 134 -11.48 8.46 -6.37
N ARG A 135 -10.28 7.89 -6.23
CA ARG A 135 -9.36 8.22 -5.13
C ARG A 135 -8.74 9.60 -5.33
N LEU A 136 -8.43 9.96 -6.57
CA LEU A 136 -7.92 11.28 -6.92
C LEU A 136 -8.96 12.36 -6.60
N ASP A 137 -10.23 12.11 -6.94
CA ASP A 137 -11.31 13.05 -6.69
C ASP A 137 -11.58 13.20 -5.20
N GLN A 138 -11.61 12.09 -4.46
CA GLN A 138 -11.72 12.13 -3.00
C GLN A 138 -10.53 12.87 -2.36
N ALA A 139 -9.29 12.58 -2.75
CA ALA A 139 -8.11 13.24 -2.21
C ALA A 139 -8.12 14.77 -2.48
N ARG A 140 -8.59 15.20 -3.66
CA ARG A 140 -8.74 16.62 -4.00
C ARG A 140 -9.81 17.30 -3.14
N LYS A 141 -10.94 16.62 -2.92
CA LYS A 141 -12.01 17.10 -2.03
C LYS A 141 -11.48 17.26 -0.60
N ASP A 142 -10.80 16.24 -0.09
CA ASP A 142 -10.22 16.27 1.26
C ASP A 142 -9.18 17.39 1.40
N LEU A 143 -8.31 17.56 0.39
CA LEU A 143 -7.33 18.65 0.37
C LEU A 143 -8.02 20.03 0.36
N ALA A 144 -9.10 20.20 -0.40
CA ALA A 144 -9.86 21.46 -0.44
C ALA A 144 -10.53 21.76 0.90
N THR A 145 -11.18 20.76 1.52
CA THR A 145 -11.77 20.88 2.86
C THR A 145 -10.73 21.24 3.91
N LEU A 146 -9.56 20.61 3.84
CA LEU A 146 -8.44 20.88 4.74
C LEU A 146 -7.91 22.31 4.57
N SER A 147 -7.67 22.71 3.32
CA SER A 147 -7.16 24.04 2.98
C SER A 147 -8.09 25.16 3.44
N ALA A 148 -9.40 24.96 3.36
CA ALA A 148 -10.40 25.96 3.73
C ALA A 148 -10.39 26.35 5.22
N ARG A 149 -9.82 25.52 6.10
CA ARG A 149 -9.68 25.80 7.54
C ARG A 149 -8.24 26.09 7.98
N MET A 150 -7.28 26.05 7.06
CA MET A 150 -5.87 26.34 7.35
C MET A 150 -5.59 27.83 7.14
N THR A 151 -4.65 28.37 7.92
CA THR A 151 -4.10 29.71 7.67
C THR A 151 -3.14 29.70 6.47
N PRO A 152 -2.90 30.85 5.80
CA PRO A 152 -1.89 30.96 4.75
C PRO A 152 -0.49 30.50 5.18
N ALA A 153 -0.12 30.72 6.45
CA ALA A 153 1.14 30.27 7.01
C ALA A 153 1.22 28.74 7.10
N GLN A 154 0.14 28.08 7.54
CA GLN A 154 0.06 26.62 7.57
C GLN A 154 0.13 25.99 6.18
N ILE A 155 -0.56 26.57 5.19
CA ILE A 155 -0.48 26.11 3.79
C ILE A 155 0.94 26.26 3.26
N THR A 156 1.57 27.41 3.50
CA THR A 156 2.96 27.68 3.08
C THR A 156 3.92 26.66 3.68
N GLU A 157 3.78 26.35 4.98
CA GLU A 157 4.58 25.34 5.66
C GLU A 157 4.31 23.93 5.09
N ALA A 158 3.05 23.56 4.86
CA ALA A 158 2.72 22.26 4.29
C ALA A 158 3.33 22.08 2.89
N GLU A 159 3.21 23.08 2.03
CA GLU A 159 3.81 23.10 0.69
C GLU A 159 5.35 23.04 0.75
N ARG A 160 5.98 23.69 1.73
CA ARG A 160 7.42 23.55 1.98
C ARG A 160 7.80 22.11 2.32
N ARG A 161 7.02 21.44 3.19
CA ARG A 161 7.25 20.03 3.55
C ARG A 161 7.04 19.09 2.36
N VAL A 162 6.06 19.37 1.48
CA VAL A 162 5.84 18.60 0.24
C VAL A 162 7.09 18.66 -0.64
N ARG A 163 7.64 19.87 -0.89
CA ARG A 163 8.84 20.05 -1.71
C ARG A 163 10.08 19.39 -1.11
N ALA A 164 10.21 19.40 0.22
CA ALA A 164 11.34 18.80 0.92
C ALA A 164 11.26 17.27 1.02
N TRP A 165 10.09 16.67 0.81
CA TRP A 165 9.88 15.25 1.06
C TRP A 165 10.61 14.37 0.03
N LYS A 166 11.23 13.29 0.51
CA LYS A 166 11.86 12.23 -0.28
C LYS A 166 11.38 10.87 0.23
N PRO A 167 11.10 9.89 -0.66
CA PRO A 167 10.71 8.55 -0.25
C PRO A 167 11.89 7.83 0.42
N VAL A 168 11.59 7.02 1.43
CA VAL A 168 12.51 6.03 1.98
C VAL A 168 12.55 4.84 1.02
N PRO A 169 13.72 4.44 0.48
CA PRO A 169 13.83 3.30 -0.42
C PRO A 169 13.37 2.00 0.26
N GLN A 170 12.75 1.11 -0.52
CA GLN A 170 12.51 -0.25 -0.09
C GLN A 170 13.84 -0.99 0.07
N MET A 171 14.04 -1.65 1.20
CA MET A 171 15.06 -2.69 1.31
C MET A 171 14.57 -3.86 0.44
N ARG A 172 15.14 -4.01 -0.76
CA ARG A 172 14.87 -5.13 -1.66
C ARG A 172 15.68 -6.34 -1.24
#